data_AF-A0A957T9E2-F1
#
_entry.id   AF-A0A957T9E2-F1
#
_cell.length_a   1.000
_cell.length_b   1.000
_cell.length_c   1.000
_cell.angle_alpha   90.00
_cell.angle_beta   90.00
_cell.angle_gamma   90.00
#
_symmetry.space_group_name_H-M   'P 1'
#
loop_
_entity.id
_entity.type
_entity.pdbx_description
1 polymer ?
#
loop_
_entity_poly.entity_id
_entity_poly.type
_entity_poly.pdbx_seq_one_letter_code
_entity_poly.pdbx_strand_id
1 'polypeptide(L)'
;LTRQFDLTAVQPGDSIEMEIAMWFNIETDYDYGYVVVSSDGEKWTILPGQQTTTDNPSGNSFGDAYTDVSRGSGGAPVWITERFDLSEYAGEEIYVRLEYVTDDAVNEPGWFVDDIRIDAIDYAADFEDGPDGWESEGWLLTDNRLTQRWILQVLTLENDQLVDVHRINVNEDGVASVNISGLGGNDEAVFIVSGATPYTTEVANYRYWVDMR
;
A
#
# COMPACT_ATOMS: atom_id res chain seq x y z
N LEU A 1 2.99 0.26 -12.14
CA LEU A 1 1.83 1.03 -12.63
C LEU A 1 2.28 1.75 -13.89
N THR A 2 1.73 1.46 -15.07
CA THR A 2 2.25 2.00 -16.36
C THR A 2 1.18 2.79 -17.12
N ARG A 3 1.56 3.89 -17.76
CA ARG A 3 0.68 4.65 -18.67
C ARG A 3 1.47 5.19 -19.85
N GLN A 4 0.86 5.14 -21.04
CA GLN A 4 1.37 5.84 -22.22
C GLN A 4 0.82 7.27 -22.30
N PHE A 5 1.65 8.24 -22.66
CA PHE A 5 1.28 9.62 -22.91
C PHE A 5 1.68 10.03 -24.33
N ASP A 6 0.80 10.78 -24.99
CA ASP A 6 1.07 11.39 -26.30
C ASP A 6 1.54 12.83 -26.09
N LEU A 7 2.83 13.08 -26.27
CA LEU A 7 3.45 14.41 -26.21
C LEU A 7 3.75 14.94 -27.62
N THR A 8 3.25 14.32 -28.68
CA THR A 8 3.58 14.66 -30.08
C THR A 8 3.13 16.06 -30.49
N ALA A 9 2.13 16.61 -29.79
CA ALA A 9 1.66 17.97 -29.99
C ALA A 9 2.53 19.04 -29.31
N VAL A 10 3.36 18.66 -28.34
CA VAL A 10 4.24 19.58 -27.59
C VAL A 10 5.50 19.85 -28.40
N GLN A 11 5.95 21.11 -28.47
CA GLN A 11 7.09 21.46 -29.32
C GLN A 11 8.42 21.11 -28.62
N PRO A 12 9.43 20.61 -29.36
CA PRO A 12 10.76 20.41 -28.81
C PRO A 12 11.33 21.70 -28.18
N GLY A 13 11.72 21.61 -26.91
CA GLY A 13 12.23 22.75 -26.13
C GLY A 13 11.17 23.45 -25.25
N ASP A 14 9.90 23.10 -25.37
CA ASP A 14 8.88 23.47 -24.38
C ASP A 14 9.08 22.67 -23.09
N SER A 15 8.72 23.27 -21.95
CA SER A 15 8.81 22.59 -20.66
C SER A 15 7.62 21.65 -20.46
N ILE A 16 7.91 20.41 -20.09
CA ILE A 16 6.92 19.41 -19.70
C ILE A 16 7.30 18.91 -18.31
N GLU A 17 6.42 19.11 -17.34
CA GLU A 17 6.57 18.61 -15.99
C GLU A 17 5.41 17.67 -15.67
N MET A 18 5.73 16.53 -15.07
CA MET A 18 4.75 15.64 -14.46
C MET A 18 4.78 15.86 -12.95
N GLU A 19 3.64 16.19 -12.37
CA GLU A 19 3.43 16.21 -10.92
C GLU A 19 2.76 14.90 -10.48
N ILE A 20 3.17 14.36 -9.33
CA ILE A 20 2.53 13.19 -8.70
C ILE A 20 2.46 13.42 -7.20
N ALA A 21 1.30 13.22 -6.58
CA ALA A 21 1.22 13.10 -5.13
C ALA A 21 1.67 11.69 -4.71
N MET A 22 2.55 11.62 -3.72
CA MET A 22 3.11 10.36 -3.22
C MET A 22 3.09 10.33 -1.71
N TRP A 23 2.75 9.18 -1.14
CA TRP A 23 3.03 8.83 0.24
C TRP A 23 3.76 7.49 0.23
N PHE A 24 4.88 7.40 0.93
CA PHE A 24 5.60 6.14 1.06
C PHE A 24 6.18 5.96 2.46
N ASN A 25 6.19 4.71 2.89
CA ASN A 25 6.99 4.15 3.97
C ASN A 25 7.51 2.80 3.47
N ILE A 26 8.78 2.79 3.07
CA ILE A 26 9.45 1.70 2.37
C ILE A 26 10.65 1.28 3.23
N GLU A 27 10.98 -0.01 3.29
CA GLU A 27 12.14 -0.47 4.08
C GLU A 27 13.41 0.26 3.63
N THR A 28 14.01 1.00 4.56
CA THR A 28 15.18 1.84 4.30
C THR A 28 16.33 0.99 3.77
N ASP A 29 16.85 1.41 2.62
CA ASP A 29 18.02 0.84 1.95
C ASP A 29 17.86 -0.57 1.38
N TYR A 30 16.73 -1.26 1.54
CA TYR A 30 16.51 -2.61 1.01
C TYR A 30 15.47 -2.64 -0.09
N ASP A 31 14.36 -1.94 0.13
CA ASP A 31 13.26 -1.77 -0.79
C ASP A 31 13.34 -0.41 -1.49
N TYR A 32 12.90 -0.37 -2.75
CA TYR A 32 13.01 0.82 -3.57
C TYR A 32 11.82 1.04 -4.51
N GLY A 33 11.34 2.29 -4.54
CA GLY A 33 10.40 2.80 -5.53
C GLY A 33 11.11 3.60 -6.62
N TYR A 34 10.71 3.41 -7.87
CA TYR A 34 11.25 4.11 -9.03
C TYR A 34 10.15 4.71 -9.88
N VAL A 35 10.39 5.91 -10.41
CA VAL A 35 9.64 6.44 -11.56
C VAL A 35 10.54 6.35 -12.77
N VAL A 36 10.06 5.69 -13.81
CA VAL A 36 10.82 5.44 -15.04
C VAL A 36 10.03 5.87 -16.27
N VAL A 37 10.76 6.25 -17.32
CA VAL A 37 10.20 6.67 -18.61
C VAL A 37 10.83 5.89 -19.76
N SER A 38 10.07 5.68 -20.84
CA SER A 38 10.53 4.98 -22.04
C SER A 38 9.83 5.51 -23.29
N SER A 39 10.57 5.71 -24.39
CA SER A 39 9.96 6.03 -25.71
C SER A 39 9.59 4.78 -26.52
N ASP A 40 10.05 3.59 -26.11
CA ASP A 40 9.85 2.32 -26.85
C ASP A 40 9.15 1.21 -26.04
N GLY A 41 8.95 1.42 -24.74
CA GLY A 41 8.39 0.44 -23.80
C GLY A 41 9.37 -0.68 -23.41
N GLU A 42 10.59 -0.69 -23.95
CA GLU A 42 11.60 -1.73 -23.75
C GLU A 42 12.77 -1.23 -22.90
N LYS A 43 13.26 -0.02 -23.19
CA LYS A 43 14.36 0.63 -22.49
C LYS A 43 13.84 1.73 -21.60
N TRP A 44 14.18 1.64 -20.33
CA TRP A 44 13.65 2.51 -19.30
C TRP A 44 14.76 3.36 -18.70
N THR A 45 14.47 4.65 -18.54
CA THR A 45 15.34 5.63 -17.88
C THR A 45 14.70 6.00 -16.55
N ILE A 46 15.47 5.95 -15.47
CA ILE A 46 15.02 6.40 -14.14
C ILE A 46 14.94 7.93 -14.15
N LEU A 47 13.80 8.46 -13.71
CA LEU A 47 13.59 9.89 -13.51
C LEU A 47 13.93 10.27 -12.06
N PRO A 48 14.85 11.20 -11.83
CA PRO A 48 15.17 11.66 -10.48
C PRO A 48 14.01 12.48 -9.89
N GLY A 49 13.71 12.22 -8.63
CA GLY A 49 12.74 12.98 -7.84
C GLY A 49 13.41 13.92 -6.85
N GLN A 50 12.63 14.73 -6.14
CA GLN A 50 13.12 15.60 -5.07
C GLN A 50 13.53 14.79 -3.83
N GLN A 51 12.87 13.66 -3.55
CA GLN A 51 13.19 12.79 -2.42
C GLN A 51 13.87 11.46 -2.81
N THR A 52 14.34 11.33 -4.05
CA THR A 52 15.15 10.16 -4.42
C THR A 52 16.57 10.24 -3.85
N THR A 53 17.19 9.09 -3.64
CA THR A 53 18.62 8.97 -3.31
C THR A 53 19.29 7.99 -4.27
N THR A 54 20.60 8.20 -4.49
CA THR A 54 21.48 7.24 -5.17
C THR A 54 22.29 6.40 -4.19
N ASP A 55 22.09 6.60 -2.88
CA ASP A 55 22.73 5.77 -1.87
C ASP A 55 22.29 4.32 -2.04
N ASN A 56 23.26 3.41 -1.96
CA ASN A 56 23.01 1.98 -2.16
C ASN A 56 23.87 1.13 -1.22
N PRO A 57 23.67 1.24 0.11
CA PRO A 57 24.52 0.54 1.08
C PRO A 57 24.28 -0.98 1.09
N SER A 58 23.08 -1.44 0.72
CA SER A 58 22.74 -2.86 0.59
C SER A 58 23.20 -3.48 -0.74
N GLY A 59 23.35 -2.68 -1.79
CA GLY A 59 23.58 -3.14 -3.16
C GLY A 59 22.30 -3.40 -3.96
N ASN A 60 21.11 -3.14 -3.40
CA ASN A 60 19.82 -3.43 -4.03
C ASN A 60 19.30 -2.29 -4.94
N SER A 61 19.82 -1.06 -4.84
CA SER A 61 19.32 0.05 -5.67
C SER A 61 19.86 0.05 -7.10
N PHE A 62 18.99 0.39 -8.07
CA PHE A 62 19.33 0.56 -9.48
C PHE A 62 19.64 2.01 -9.91
N GLY A 63 19.47 3.01 -9.04
CA GLY A 63 19.66 4.42 -9.38
C GLY A 63 18.94 5.37 -8.43
N ASP A 64 18.48 6.51 -8.95
CA ASP A 64 17.64 7.45 -8.20
C ASP A 64 16.33 6.78 -7.76
N ALA A 65 16.20 6.56 -6.45
CA ALA A 65 15.12 5.75 -5.90
C ALA A 65 14.53 6.35 -4.63
N TYR A 66 13.23 6.10 -4.42
CA TYR A 66 12.57 6.32 -3.14
C TYR A 66 12.82 5.12 -2.24
N THR A 67 13.28 5.38 -1.02
CA THR A 67 13.41 4.41 0.06
C THR A 67 13.18 5.15 1.38
N ASP A 68 12.98 4.45 2.50
CA ASP A 68 12.57 5.05 3.78
C ASP A 68 11.18 5.70 3.69
N VAL A 69 10.92 6.75 4.47
CA VAL A 69 9.65 7.46 4.54
C VAL A 69 9.64 8.74 3.70
N SER A 70 8.48 9.06 3.15
CA SER A 70 8.16 10.35 2.51
C SER A 70 8.22 11.50 3.54
N ARG A 71 9.24 12.36 3.48
CA ARG A 71 9.52 13.32 4.56
C ARG A 71 8.82 14.66 4.35
N GLY A 72 8.10 15.09 5.38
CA GLY A 72 7.65 16.47 5.58
C GLY A 72 8.30 17.11 6.81
N SER A 73 7.65 18.11 7.41
CA SER A 73 8.17 18.83 8.58
C SER A 73 7.96 18.12 9.94
N GLY A 74 7.52 16.86 9.95
CA GLY A 74 6.98 16.20 11.15
C GLY A 74 7.51 14.81 11.51
N GLY A 75 8.51 14.27 10.79
CA GLY A 75 9.13 12.97 11.08
C GLY A 75 8.30 11.72 10.76
N ALA A 76 6.97 11.84 10.70
CA ALA A 76 6.09 10.82 10.13
C ALA A 76 5.98 10.96 8.60
N PRO A 77 5.70 9.86 7.87
CA PRO A 77 5.44 9.92 6.43
C PRO A 77 4.22 10.80 6.13
N VAL A 78 4.33 11.64 5.11
CA VAL A 78 3.27 12.56 4.67
C VAL A 78 3.11 12.50 3.15
N TRP A 79 1.93 12.86 2.66
CA TRP A 79 1.76 13.10 1.23
C TRP A 79 2.65 14.27 0.80
N ILE A 80 3.48 14.02 -0.20
CA ILE A 80 4.36 14.99 -0.85
C ILE A 80 3.98 15.07 -2.33
N THR A 81 4.36 16.16 -2.99
CA THR A 81 4.23 16.28 -4.45
C THR A 81 5.61 16.22 -5.07
N GLU A 82 5.87 15.16 -5.84
CA GLU A 82 7.08 14.99 -6.62
C GLU A 82 6.86 15.53 -8.03
N ARG A 83 7.93 16.05 -8.64
CA ARG A 83 7.94 16.65 -9.98
C ARG A 83 9.04 16.04 -10.82
N PHE A 84 8.70 15.63 -12.03
CA PHE A 84 9.62 15.03 -12.98
C PHE A 84 9.63 15.81 -14.28
N ASP A 85 10.83 16.17 -14.73
CA ASP A 85 11.03 16.83 -16.02
C ASP A 85 10.92 15.80 -17.14
N LEU A 86 9.98 16.02 -18.06
CA LEU A 86 9.75 15.22 -19.25
C LEU A 86 10.06 16.01 -20.54
N SER A 87 10.67 17.19 -20.43
CA SER A 87 10.88 18.11 -21.56
C SER A 87 11.74 17.51 -22.68
N GLU A 88 12.62 16.56 -22.35
CA GLU A 88 13.41 15.81 -23.34
C GLU A 88 12.54 14.99 -24.31
N TYR A 89 11.32 14.63 -23.88
CA TYR A 89 10.39 13.78 -24.63
C TYR A 89 9.32 14.58 -25.41
N ALA A 90 9.45 15.90 -25.47
CA ALA A 90 8.54 16.74 -26.25
C ALA A 90 8.54 16.34 -27.73
N GLY A 91 7.35 16.09 -28.29
CA GLY A 91 7.19 15.63 -29.67
C GLY A 91 7.16 14.10 -29.84
N GLU A 92 7.19 13.33 -28.75
CA GLU A 92 7.18 11.86 -28.77
C GLU A 92 5.93 11.26 -28.09
N GLU A 93 5.66 9.98 -28.34
CA GLU A 93 4.84 9.18 -27.44
C GLU A 93 5.76 8.48 -26.44
N ILE A 94 5.43 8.52 -25.15
CA ILE A 94 6.22 7.90 -24.09
C ILE A 94 5.38 7.02 -23.20
N TYR A 95 6.03 6.13 -22.49
CA TYR A 95 5.50 5.38 -21.35
C TYR A 95 6.13 5.92 -20.08
N VAL A 96 5.31 6.14 -19.06
CA VAL A 96 5.75 6.36 -17.68
C VAL A 96 5.35 5.15 -16.87
N ARG A 97 6.23 4.71 -15.97
CA ARG A 97 5.95 3.60 -15.06
C ARG A 97 6.47 3.88 -13.66
N LEU A 98 5.68 3.48 -12.68
CA LEU A 98 6.08 3.38 -11.28
C LEU A 98 6.36 1.92 -10.93
N GLU A 99 7.58 1.64 -10.48
CA GLU A 99 8.07 0.31 -10.12
C GLU A 99 8.41 0.26 -8.63
N TYR A 100 7.92 -0.76 -7.93
CA TYR A 100 8.26 -0.99 -6.53
C TYR A 100 8.93 -2.37 -6.43
N VAL A 101 10.17 -2.39 -5.96
CA VAL A 101 11.03 -3.58 -5.90
C VAL A 101 11.39 -3.83 -4.45
N THR A 102 11.06 -5.02 -3.95
CA THR A 102 11.27 -5.41 -2.56
C THR A 102 12.26 -6.56 -2.44
N ASP A 103 12.85 -6.70 -1.25
CA ASP A 103 13.58 -7.91 -0.87
C ASP A 103 12.64 -9.02 -0.32
N ASP A 104 13.21 -10.07 0.28
CA ASP A 104 12.47 -11.24 0.78
C ASP A 104 12.14 -11.21 2.29
N ALA A 105 12.39 -10.09 2.99
CA ALA A 105 12.40 -10.04 4.44
C ALA A 105 11.32 -9.12 5.05
N VAL A 106 11.57 -7.82 5.15
CA VAL A 106 10.70 -6.89 5.89
C VAL A 106 9.74 -6.22 4.91
N ASN A 107 8.51 -5.98 5.36
CA ASN A 107 7.52 -5.29 4.55
C ASN A 107 6.95 -4.13 5.37
N GLU A 108 7.14 -2.92 4.86
CA GLU A 108 6.52 -1.70 5.36
C GLU A 108 5.16 -1.46 4.64
N PRO A 109 4.36 -0.45 5.02
CA PRO A 109 3.08 -0.14 4.34
C PRO A 109 3.19 0.08 2.83
N GLY A 110 4.38 0.42 2.32
CA GLY A 110 4.68 0.50 0.89
C GLY A 110 4.50 1.91 0.33
N TRP A 111 3.96 1.98 -0.89
CA TRP A 111 3.90 3.20 -1.69
C TRP A 111 2.49 3.44 -2.23
N PHE A 112 1.99 4.65 -2.00
CA PHE A 112 0.72 5.15 -2.48
C PHE A 112 0.97 6.36 -3.37
N VAL A 113 0.21 6.44 -4.46
CA VAL A 113 0.30 7.51 -5.45
C VAL A 113 -1.09 8.02 -5.79
N ASP A 114 -1.17 9.32 -6.03
CA ASP A 114 -2.42 10.02 -6.31
C ASP A 114 -2.13 11.30 -7.11
N ASP A 115 -3.17 11.98 -7.57
CA ASP A 115 -3.13 13.32 -8.20
C ASP A 115 -2.02 13.47 -9.27
N ILE A 116 -1.97 12.56 -10.24
CA ILE A 116 -0.98 12.62 -11.34
C ILE A 116 -1.42 13.69 -12.34
N ARG A 117 -0.55 14.64 -12.68
CA ARG A 117 -0.85 15.73 -13.61
C ARG A 117 0.29 15.99 -14.60
N ILE A 118 -0.07 16.29 -15.85
CA ILE A 118 0.85 16.80 -16.88
C ILE A 118 0.13 17.95 -17.60
N ASP A 119 0.40 19.17 -17.16
CA ASP A 119 -0.32 20.37 -17.62
C ASP A 119 -0.10 20.67 -19.11
N ALA A 120 1.06 20.29 -19.67
CA ALA A 120 1.38 20.52 -21.08
C ALA A 120 0.43 19.79 -22.06
N ILE A 121 -0.30 18.78 -21.59
CA ILE A 121 -1.28 18.00 -22.37
C ILE A 121 -2.66 17.97 -21.70
N ASP A 122 -2.94 18.90 -20.77
CA ASP A 122 -4.20 18.97 -20.02
C ASP A 122 -4.58 17.63 -19.34
N TYR A 123 -3.59 16.87 -18.87
CA TYR A 123 -3.79 15.57 -18.24
C TYR A 123 -3.88 15.66 -16.72
N ALA A 124 -4.85 14.97 -16.13
CA ALA A 124 -4.99 14.78 -14.69
C ALA A 124 -5.68 13.45 -14.36
N ALA A 125 -5.21 12.74 -13.33
CA ALA A 125 -5.84 11.55 -12.77
C ALA A 125 -5.75 11.56 -11.24
N ASP A 126 -6.92 11.51 -10.59
CA ASP A 126 -7.11 11.41 -9.12
C ASP A 126 -7.60 10.01 -8.70
N PHE A 127 -7.73 9.08 -9.65
CA PHE A 127 -8.13 7.68 -9.45
C PHE A 127 -9.51 7.42 -8.81
N GLU A 128 -10.34 8.44 -8.62
CA GLU A 128 -11.65 8.30 -7.96
C GLU A 128 -12.71 7.63 -8.87
N ASP A 129 -12.56 7.78 -10.19
CA ASP A 129 -13.42 7.16 -11.20
C ASP A 129 -12.81 5.90 -11.83
N GLY A 130 -11.70 5.40 -11.27
CA GLY A 130 -10.99 4.21 -11.72
C GLY A 130 -9.57 4.49 -12.25
N PRO A 131 -8.95 3.53 -12.95
CA PRO A 131 -7.51 3.57 -13.22
C PRO A 131 -7.08 4.52 -14.34
N ASP A 132 -8.00 5.20 -15.03
CA ASP A 132 -7.68 6.15 -16.14
C ASP A 132 -6.67 5.61 -17.20
N GLY A 133 -6.83 4.34 -17.56
CA GLY A 133 -5.95 3.67 -18.54
C GLY A 133 -4.56 3.31 -18.01
N TRP A 134 -4.28 3.54 -16.72
CA TRP A 134 -3.10 2.98 -16.06
C TRP A 134 -3.22 1.46 -15.96
N GLU A 135 -2.18 0.78 -16.40
CA GLU A 135 -2.05 -0.67 -16.31
C GLU A 135 -1.46 -1.05 -14.96
N SER A 136 -2.30 -1.67 -14.13
CA SER A 136 -1.95 -2.16 -12.81
C SER A 136 -1.28 -3.54 -12.89
N GLU A 137 0.05 -3.56 -13.03
CA GLU A 137 0.86 -4.76 -12.86
C GLU A 137 1.34 -4.85 -11.40
N GLY A 138 0.45 -5.30 -10.51
CA GLY A 138 0.71 -5.46 -9.07
C GLY A 138 0.20 -4.33 -8.17
N TRP A 139 -0.12 -3.17 -8.74
CA TRP A 139 -0.73 -2.05 -8.02
C TRP A 139 -2.23 -2.28 -7.81
N LEU A 140 -2.80 -1.69 -6.76
CA LEU A 140 -4.22 -1.80 -6.43
C LEU A 140 -4.81 -0.42 -6.17
N LEU A 141 -5.98 -0.15 -6.73
CA LEU A 141 -6.81 0.98 -6.29
C LEU A 141 -7.36 0.67 -4.90
N THR A 142 -7.24 1.62 -3.98
CA THR A 142 -7.59 1.43 -2.57
C THR A 142 -8.16 2.71 -1.97
N ASP A 143 -9.22 2.58 -1.18
CA ASP A 143 -9.75 3.66 -0.34
C ASP A 143 -9.10 3.67 1.06
N ASN A 144 -7.98 2.94 1.20
CA ASN A 144 -7.27 2.68 2.45
C ASN A 144 -8.13 2.01 3.53
N ARG A 145 -9.19 1.28 3.14
CA ARG A 145 -10.01 0.48 4.07
C ARG A 145 -9.84 -1.00 3.81
N LEU A 146 -9.29 -1.69 4.80
CA LEU A 146 -9.29 -3.14 4.84
C LEU A 146 -10.42 -3.64 5.74
N THR A 147 -11.24 -4.56 5.23
CA THR A 147 -12.29 -5.19 6.04
C THR A 147 -11.65 -6.02 7.14
N GLN A 148 -11.94 -5.69 8.40
CA GLN A 148 -11.40 -6.44 9.53
C GLN A 148 -11.99 -7.85 9.57
N ARG A 149 -11.13 -8.87 9.45
CA ARG A 149 -11.52 -10.28 9.60
C ARG A 149 -11.23 -10.75 11.02
N TRP A 150 -12.07 -11.63 11.54
CA TRP A 150 -11.97 -12.13 12.90
C TRP A 150 -11.96 -13.66 12.91
N ILE A 151 -11.08 -14.23 13.73
CA ILE A 151 -11.15 -15.62 14.16
C ILE A 151 -11.52 -15.59 15.64
N LEU A 152 -12.70 -16.13 15.95
CA LEU A 152 -13.20 -16.26 17.31
C LEU A 152 -13.24 -17.74 17.70
N GLN A 153 -12.68 -18.07 18.85
CA GLN A 153 -12.65 -19.43 19.37
C GLN A 153 -13.02 -19.45 20.86
N VAL A 154 -13.74 -20.48 21.27
CA VAL A 154 -13.98 -20.81 22.68
C VAL A 154 -13.31 -22.14 22.97
N LEU A 155 -12.42 -22.14 23.94
CA LEU A 155 -11.80 -23.35 24.48
C LEU A 155 -12.54 -23.71 25.76
N THR A 156 -13.02 -24.94 25.86
CA THR A 156 -13.64 -25.46 27.08
C THR A 156 -12.64 -26.35 27.81
N LEU A 157 -12.44 -26.07 29.08
CA LEU A 157 -11.57 -26.84 29.96
C LEU A 157 -12.41 -27.51 31.04
N GLU A 158 -12.16 -28.79 31.31
CA GLU A 158 -12.72 -29.54 32.42
C GLU A 158 -11.57 -30.04 33.29
N ASN A 159 -11.52 -29.65 34.57
CA ASN A 159 -10.41 -29.98 35.48
C ASN A 159 -9.03 -29.64 34.89
N ASP A 160 -8.88 -28.42 34.38
CA ASP A 160 -7.66 -27.90 33.74
C ASP A 160 -7.22 -28.69 32.48
N GLN A 161 -8.09 -29.50 31.88
CA GLN A 161 -7.82 -30.21 30.62
C GLN A 161 -8.71 -29.67 29.50
N LEU A 162 -8.09 -29.33 28.36
CA LEU A 162 -8.83 -28.91 27.16
C LEU A 162 -9.66 -30.07 26.62
N VAL A 163 -10.99 -29.89 26.56
CA VAL A 163 -11.93 -30.90 26.06
C VAL A 163 -12.63 -30.51 24.77
N ASP A 164 -12.74 -29.21 24.45
CA ASP A 164 -13.34 -28.72 23.21
C ASP A 164 -12.71 -27.42 22.71
N VAL A 165 -12.70 -27.25 21.38
CA VAL A 165 -12.34 -26.00 20.70
C VAL A 165 -13.42 -25.69 19.68
N HIS A 166 -14.26 -24.71 20.01
CA HIS A 166 -15.35 -24.29 19.16
C HIS A 166 -15.01 -23.00 18.43
N ARG A 167 -15.06 -23.01 17.09
CA ARG A 167 -14.91 -21.80 16.26
C ARG A 167 -16.26 -21.12 16.06
N ILE A 168 -16.31 -19.82 16.34
CA ILE A 168 -17.50 -19.00 16.18
C ILE A 168 -17.45 -18.31 14.82
N ASN A 169 -18.56 -18.40 14.09
CA ASN A 169 -18.74 -17.63 12.87
C ASN A 169 -18.99 -16.17 13.22
N VAL A 170 -18.25 -15.29 12.55
CA VAL A 170 -18.40 -13.84 12.66
C VAL A 170 -19.14 -13.37 11.42
N ASN A 171 -20.16 -12.55 11.63
CA ASN A 171 -20.92 -11.96 10.53
C ASN A 171 -20.05 -10.98 9.73
N GLU A 172 -20.51 -10.61 8.53
CA GLU A 172 -19.81 -9.66 7.65
C GLU A 172 -19.66 -8.26 8.27
N ASP A 173 -20.54 -7.89 9.20
CA ASP A 173 -20.46 -6.64 9.97
C ASP A 173 -19.48 -6.71 11.16
N GLY A 174 -18.77 -7.84 11.33
CA GLY A 174 -17.81 -8.05 12.40
C GLY A 174 -18.44 -8.42 13.75
N VAL A 175 -19.75 -8.66 13.81
CA VAL A 175 -20.45 -9.00 15.05
C VAL A 175 -20.63 -10.52 15.18
N ALA A 176 -20.47 -11.03 16.40
CA ALA A 176 -20.74 -12.40 16.75
C ALA A 176 -21.38 -12.50 18.13
N SER A 177 -22.12 -13.57 18.39
CA SER A 177 -22.66 -13.89 19.71
C SER A 177 -22.63 -15.40 19.90
N VAL A 178 -22.22 -15.84 21.08
CA VAL A 178 -22.12 -17.25 21.45
C VAL A 178 -22.72 -17.45 22.84
N ASN A 179 -23.51 -18.50 23.00
CA ASN A 179 -23.95 -18.93 24.32
C ASN A 179 -22.99 -20.01 24.81
N ILE A 180 -22.41 -19.79 25.99
CA ILE A 180 -21.55 -20.76 26.65
C ILE A 180 -22.32 -21.29 27.86
N SER A 181 -22.46 -22.61 27.95
CA SER A 181 -23.19 -23.29 29.01
C SER A 181 -22.31 -24.34 29.68
N GLY A 182 -22.68 -24.77 30.89
CA GLY A 182 -21.93 -25.80 31.62
C GLY A 182 -20.69 -25.26 32.35
N LEU A 183 -20.61 -23.94 32.55
CA LEU A 183 -19.54 -23.33 33.33
C LEU A 183 -19.84 -23.44 34.83
N GLY A 184 -18.90 -23.95 35.62
CA GLY A 184 -19.03 -24.12 37.06
C GLY A 184 -18.14 -25.22 37.64
N GLY A 185 -17.87 -25.20 38.94
CA GLY A 185 -16.93 -26.15 39.55
C GLY A 185 -15.50 -25.91 39.06
N ASN A 186 -14.90 -26.90 38.40
CA ASN A 186 -13.57 -26.81 37.77
C ASN A 186 -13.66 -26.67 36.23
N ASP A 187 -14.85 -26.35 35.70
CA ASP A 187 -15.06 -26.21 34.27
C ASP A 187 -14.99 -24.74 33.88
N GLU A 188 -14.11 -24.42 32.92
CA GLU A 188 -13.78 -23.07 32.49
C GLU A 188 -13.93 -22.90 30.96
N ALA A 189 -14.16 -21.67 30.53
CA ALA A 189 -14.08 -21.31 29.11
C ALA A 189 -13.09 -20.17 28.89
N VAL A 190 -12.21 -20.34 27.91
CA VAL A 190 -11.29 -19.32 27.44
C VAL A 190 -11.77 -18.83 26.07
N PHE A 191 -12.11 -17.54 25.99
CA PHE A 191 -12.49 -16.89 24.74
C PHE A 191 -11.28 -16.24 24.09
N ILE A 192 -10.96 -16.65 22.87
CA ILE A 192 -9.85 -16.14 22.07
C ILE A 192 -10.40 -15.29 20.95
N VAL A 193 -9.90 -14.05 20.86
CA VAL A 193 -10.19 -13.11 19.79
C VAL A 193 -8.91 -12.87 19.00
N SER A 194 -8.92 -13.14 17.71
CA SER A 194 -7.78 -12.89 16.83
C SER A 194 -8.20 -12.08 15.62
N GLY A 195 -7.52 -10.95 15.39
CA GLY A 195 -7.56 -10.25 14.11
C GLY A 195 -6.91 -11.12 13.04
N ALA A 196 -7.53 -11.21 11.87
CA ALA A 196 -7.13 -12.13 10.80
C ALA A 196 -7.17 -11.47 9.41
N THR A 197 -7.24 -10.14 9.36
CA THR A 197 -7.12 -9.39 8.11
C THR A 197 -5.71 -9.60 7.57
N PRO A 198 -5.55 -10.12 6.35
CA PRO A 198 -4.23 -10.22 5.75
C PRO A 198 -3.69 -8.82 5.40
N TYR A 199 -2.37 -8.72 5.21
CA TYR A 199 -1.71 -7.53 4.67
C TYR A 199 -1.84 -6.26 5.52
N THR A 200 -2.04 -6.39 6.84
CA THR A 200 -2.04 -5.25 7.76
C THR A 200 -1.28 -5.58 9.04
N THR A 201 -0.56 -4.60 9.55
CA THR A 201 0.10 -4.61 10.86
C THR A 201 -0.69 -3.78 11.89
N GLU A 202 -1.83 -3.22 11.48
CA GLU A 202 -2.66 -2.37 12.32
C GLU A 202 -3.31 -3.15 13.47
N VAL A 203 -3.47 -2.47 14.61
CA VAL A 203 -4.07 -3.07 15.80
C VAL A 203 -5.56 -3.36 15.55
N ALA A 204 -5.93 -4.64 15.63
CA ALA A 204 -7.32 -5.07 15.52
C ALA A 204 -8.11 -4.73 16.81
N ASN A 205 -8.78 -3.58 16.80
CA ASN A 205 -9.60 -3.13 17.92
C ASN A 205 -10.91 -3.93 18.02
N TYR A 206 -11.27 -4.38 19.22
CA TYR A 206 -12.51 -5.11 19.49
C TYR A 206 -13.17 -4.68 20.80
N ARG A 207 -14.45 -5.01 20.95
CA ARG A 207 -15.19 -4.90 22.20
C ARG A 207 -15.95 -6.20 22.43
N TYR A 208 -15.96 -6.66 23.68
CA TYR A 208 -16.80 -7.77 24.11
C TYR A 208 -17.53 -7.39 25.40
N TRP A 209 -18.62 -8.10 25.68
CA TRP A 209 -19.29 -8.07 26.96
C TRP A 209 -19.80 -9.48 27.25
N VAL A 210 -20.01 -9.78 28.53
CA VAL A 210 -20.50 -11.08 29.00
C VAL A 210 -21.72 -10.84 29.85
N ASP A 211 -22.83 -11.44 29.47
CA ASP A 211 -24.06 -11.43 30.25
C ASP A 211 -24.19 -12.78 30.98
N MET A 212 -24.04 -12.77 32.31
CA MET A 212 -24.28 -13.94 33.13
C MET A 212 -25.79 -14.07 33.40
N ARG A 213 -26.37 -15.22 33.05
CA ARG A 213 -27.79 -15.54 33.26
C ARG A 213 -27.95 -16.78 34.13
#